data_AF-A0A7X6ZN75-F1
#
_entry.id   AF-A0A7X6ZN75-F1
#
_cell.length_a   1.000
_cell.length_b   1.000
_cell.length_c   1.000
_cell.angle_alpha   90.00
_cell.angle_beta   90.00
_cell.angle_gamma   90.00
#
_symmetry.space_group_name_H-M   'P 1'
#
loop_
_entity.id
_entity.type
_entity.pdbx_description
1 polymer ?
#
loop_
_entity_poly.entity_id
_entity_poly.type
_entity_poly.pdbx_seq_one_letter_code
_entity_poly.pdbx_strand_id
1 'polypeptide(L)'
;MKKHIILAGCLLVAAAASAQVVPQTIALANGWNAFYLRVDPGVGADEFFAAWPVDHVSLLDSGSFLRTAQFSTDAATEPVLEAAYRVWHRGRPGISTLKNVVGDRIYVCNASAPWNITVYGKPCVQRMAWHPASAGGGQTSLNFFGVTLEAGATVNPSQYLQGLPTGHTLKQVVAGGNPAVMGLLSATTIQDGAVLVMDAAKVSDWSGPLFLTPSGGLDFGDRQSLAVCSVRNDSPTLRTVSITYTRSQGPVMDLEPPLLEMLMKTPVNTWETVPLTMTNVLEPNQTWTLVLAIDRAQFHGMVGVKRAGIITVRDVDGGSLYCSRMPVVAVGGAGGAIATAEWPAGLWLAEIKMNRVTQFLSDTAREDGVPAGGTMPLRAILHVDLDGNLKLLQRVLIATREDEDRATVSLHLSDASIPTDASVSRLSTVDMGVDNQIVAAEAASEFRQSAEFHFLVDASDRSNPFRHAYHPDHDGLQWDFTTPAPSGDDIANYVGAIKPETFSVSNVVSFTWSEKAGEIAVWDPQETLAGECRWELHGLRRQGPIHVEGPFTMRRISTVGALTP
;
A
#
# COMPACT_ATOMS: atom_id res chain seq x y z
N MET A 1 37.40 -46.49 -34.83
CA MET A 1 36.10 -45.79 -34.97
C MET A 1 35.28 -46.01 -33.70
N LYS A 2 35.30 -45.09 -32.72
CA LYS A 2 34.23 -44.91 -31.73
C LYS A 2 34.22 -43.43 -31.33
N LYS A 3 33.02 -42.84 -31.45
CA LYS A 3 32.74 -41.40 -31.51
C LYS A 3 32.87 -40.72 -30.16
N HIS A 4 33.31 -39.46 -30.21
CA HIS A 4 33.23 -38.48 -29.13
C HIS A 4 31.77 -38.25 -28.69
N ILE A 5 31.56 -38.12 -27.38
CA ILE A 5 30.41 -37.41 -26.81
C ILE A 5 31.01 -36.37 -25.86
N ILE A 6 30.98 -35.11 -26.31
CA ILE A 6 31.25 -33.94 -25.48
C ILE A 6 29.91 -33.58 -24.84
N LEU A 7 29.80 -33.74 -23.53
CA LEU A 7 28.63 -33.32 -22.75
C LEU A 7 28.84 -31.84 -22.37
N ALA A 8 28.17 -30.95 -23.09
CA ALA A 8 28.05 -29.54 -22.71
C ALA A 8 27.12 -29.46 -21.49
N GLY A 9 27.68 -29.19 -20.32
CA GLY A 9 26.92 -28.96 -19.10
C GLY A 9 26.31 -27.56 -19.11
N CYS A 10 25.00 -27.47 -19.38
CA CYS A 10 24.20 -26.29 -19.04
C CYS A 10 24.09 -26.20 -17.52
N LEU A 11 24.74 -25.21 -16.90
CA LEU A 11 24.43 -24.79 -15.53
C LEU A 11 23.04 -24.14 -15.52
N LEU A 12 22.04 -24.88 -15.04
CA LEU A 12 20.77 -24.34 -14.58
C LEU A 12 20.98 -23.73 -13.20
N VAL A 13 21.12 -22.41 -13.13
CA VAL A 13 21.06 -21.66 -11.88
C VAL A 13 19.59 -21.56 -11.47
N ALA A 14 19.23 -22.24 -10.39
CA ALA A 14 17.93 -22.08 -9.74
C ALA A 14 17.94 -20.75 -8.97
N ALA A 15 17.69 -19.65 -9.66
CA ALA A 15 17.34 -18.39 -9.02
C ALA A 15 15.92 -18.51 -8.43
N ALA A 16 15.74 -18.08 -7.18
CA ALA A 16 14.41 -17.97 -6.58
C ALA A 16 13.52 -17.12 -7.50
N ALA A 17 12.38 -17.68 -7.90
CA ALA A 17 11.48 -17.10 -8.91
C ALA A 17 11.03 -15.67 -8.52
N SER A 18 11.65 -14.67 -9.14
CA SER A 18 11.15 -13.29 -9.20
C SER A 18 10.29 -13.19 -10.45
N ALA A 19 8.98 -13.02 -10.25
CA ALA A 19 7.98 -13.49 -11.21
C ALA A 19 7.44 -12.38 -12.16
N GLN A 20 8.05 -11.19 -12.21
CA GLN A 20 7.81 -10.24 -13.30
C GLN A 20 9.11 -10.06 -14.03
N VAL A 21 9.23 -10.62 -15.23
CA VAL A 21 10.46 -10.51 -16.00
C VAL A 21 10.16 -10.08 -17.41
N VAL A 22 10.95 -9.14 -17.91
CA VAL A 22 10.94 -8.71 -19.30
C VAL A 22 12.36 -8.91 -19.84
N PRO A 23 12.53 -9.39 -21.08
CA PRO A 23 13.84 -9.45 -21.70
C PRO A 23 14.32 -8.04 -22.07
N GLN A 24 15.59 -7.78 -21.82
CA GLN A 24 16.32 -6.65 -22.38
C GLN A 24 17.60 -7.16 -23.04
N THR A 25 17.79 -6.81 -24.31
CA THR A 25 19.06 -7.06 -24.99
C THR A 25 20.03 -5.91 -24.72
N ILE A 26 21.26 -6.25 -24.33
CA ILE A 26 22.36 -5.32 -24.12
C ILE A 26 23.50 -5.73 -25.06
N ALA A 27 23.88 -4.80 -25.94
CA ALA A 27 25.00 -4.96 -26.85
C ALA A 27 26.13 -4.00 -26.46
N LEU A 28 27.33 -4.53 -26.26
CA LEU A 28 28.56 -3.79 -26.02
C LEU A 28 29.45 -3.90 -27.26
N ALA A 29 30.05 -2.79 -27.66
CA ALA A 29 31.14 -2.76 -28.63
C ALA A 29 32.49 -2.93 -27.93
N ASN A 30 33.56 -3.16 -28.68
CA ASN A 30 34.91 -3.14 -28.13
C ASN A 30 35.29 -1.72 -27.66
N GLY A 31 35.80 -1.59 -26.43
CA GLY A 31 36.16 -0.33 -25.79
C GLY A 31 35.14 0.18 -24.78
N TRP A 32 35.08 1.50 -24.58
CA TRP A 32 34.14 2.14 -23.66
C TRP A 32 32.70 2.05 -24.16
N ASN A 33 31.77 1.77 -23.26
CA ASN A 33 30.34 1.68 -23.53
C ASN A 33 29.56 2.33 -22.39
N ALA A 34 28.38 2.88 -22.72
CA ALA A 34 27.35 3.17 -21.74
C ALA A 34 26.05 2.48 -22.18
N PHE A 35 25.36 1.86 -21.23
CA PHE A 35 24.07 1.22 -21.49
C PHE A 35 23.08 1.57 -20.39
N TYR A 36 21.81 1.71 -20.77
CA TYR A 36 20.72 1.93 -19.85
C TYR A 36 20.06 0.59 -19.50
N LEU A 37 20.08 0.19 -18.24
CA LEU A 37 19.44 -1.03 -17.75
C LEU A 37 18.03 -0.69 -17.26
N ARG A 38 17.01 -1.18 -17.95
CA ARG A 38 15.58 -0.90 -17.71
C ARG A 38 14.90 -1.92 -16.82
N VAL A 39 15.55 -3.06 -16.63
CA VAL A 39 15.05 -4.16 -15.81
C VAL A 39 15.94 -4.32 -14.59
N ASP A 40 15.35 -4.56 -13.43
CA ASP A 40 16.06 -4.94 -12.23
C ASP A 40 16.24 -6.47 -12.21
N PRO A 41 17.48 -6.98 -12.37
CA PRO A 41 17.73 -8.40 -12.41
C PRO A 41 17.69 -9.05 -11.01
N GLY A 42 17.70 -8.26 -9.93
CA GLY A 42 17.61 -8.78 -8.55
C GLY A 42 18.83 -9.59 -8.09
N VAL A 43 20.00 -9.39 -8.72
CA VAL A 43 21.24 -10.14 -8.44
C VAL A 43 22.43 -9.23 -8.10
N GLY A 44 23.44 -9.82 -7.46
CA GLY A 44 24.70 -9.14 -7.16
C GLY A 44 25.51 -8.82 -8.43
N ALA A 45 26.36 -7.79 -8.36
CA ALA A 45 27.20 -7.36 -9.47
C ALA A 45 28.23 -8.41 -9.91
N ASP A 46 28.80 -9.16 -8.97
CA ASP A 46 29.74 -10.26 -9.27
C ASP A 46 29.06 -11.36 -10.10
N GLU A 47 27.82 -11.70 -9.77
CA GLU A 47 27.02 -12.70 -10.50
C GLU A 47 26.61 -12.17 -11.88
N PHE A 48 26.07 -10.96 -11.94
CA PHE A 48 25.55 -10.36 -13.17
C PHE A 48 26.63 -10.16 -14.24
N PHE A 49 27.81 -9.66 -13.84
CA PHE A 49 28.91 -9.36 -14.76
C PHE A 49 29.90 -10.53 -14.93
N ALA A 50 29.65 -11.69 -14.31
CA ALA A 50 30.56 -12.83 -14.30
C ALA A 50 31.05 -13.20 -15.71
N ALA A 51 30.12 -13.30 -16.66
CA ALA A 51 30.39 -13.70 -18.05
C ALA A 51 30.77 -12.55 -19.00
N TRP A 52 30.66 -11.30 -18.56
CA TRP A 52 30.85 -10.14 -19.43
C TRP A 52 32.35 -9.88 -19.66
N PRO A 53 32.79 -9.40 -20.84
CA PRO A 53 34.20 -9.10 -21.12
C PRO A 53 34.62 -7.74 -20.56
N VAL A 54 34.32 -7.47 -19.29
CA VAL A 54 34.56 -6.18 -18.61
C VAL A 54 35.30 -6.39 -17.28
N ASP A 55 36.29 -5.54 -16.99
CA ASP A 55 37.05 -5.60 -15.73
C ASP A 55 36.51 -4.65 -14.65
N HIS A 56 35.80 -3.61 -15.08
CA HIS A 56 35.15 -2.65 -14.20
C HIS A 56 33.84 -2.13 -14.81
N VAL A 57 32.88 -1.84 -13.94
CA VAL A 57 31.61 -1.21 -14.29
C VAL A 57 31.32 -0.12 -13.28
N SER A 58 31.03 1.09 -13.76
CA SER A 58 30.64 2.22 -12.92
C SER A 58 29.17 2.58 -13.14
N LEU A 59 28.48 2.87 -12.04
CA LEU A 59 27.13 3.39 -11.96
C LEU A 59 27.20 4.85 -11.49
N LEU A 60 26.53 5.75 -12.21
CA LEU A 60 26.27 7.10 -11.72
C LEU A 60 25.00 7.06 -10.83
N ASP A 61 25.15 7.42 -9.56
CA ASP A 61 24.04 7.57 -8.62
C ASP A 61 23.60 9.04 -8.59
N SER A 62 22.73 9.43 -9.53
CA SER A 62 22.23 10.81 -9.62
C SER A 62 21.41 11.26 -8.40
N GLY A 63 20.94 10.32 -7.58
CA GLY A 63 20.26 10.64 -6.31
C GLY A 63 21.21 11.15 -5.23
N SER A 64 22.51 10.84 -5.31
CA SER A 64 23.52 11.31 -4.34
C SER A 64 23.59 12.84 -4.26
N PHE A 65 23.34 13.54 -5.36
CA PHE A 65 23.34 15.02 -5.41
C PHE A 65 22.14 15.66 -4.69
N LEU A 66 21.06 14.90 -4.43
CA LEU A 66 19.91 15.38 -3.66
C LEU A 66 20.04 15.12 -2.15
N ARG A 67 20.99 14.28 -1.74
CA ARG A 67 21.21 13.94 -0.33
C ARG A 67 21.98 15.08 0.33
N THR A 68 21.29 15.87 1.15
CA THR A 68 21.95 16.87 1.99
C THR A 68 22.61 16.14 3.17
N ALA A 69 23.86 16.50 3.47
CA ALA A 69 24.51 16.04 4.70
C ALA A 69 23.80 16.71 5.89
N GLN A 70 22.87 15.98 6.53
CA GLN A 70 22.25 16.44 7.77
C GLN A 70 23.21 16.20 8.94
N PHE A 71 23.82 17.29 9.39
CA PHE A 71 24.57 17.47 10.64
C PHE A 71 25.82 16.58 10.84
N SER A 72 27.00 17.19 10.70
CA SER A 72 28.22 16.73 11.36
C SER A 72 28.28 17.36 12.75
N THR A 73 28.47 16.55 13.80
CA THR A 73 28.66 17.03 15.18
C THR A 73 30.06 17.61 15.41
N ASP A 74 30.95 17.53 14.43
CA ASP A 74 32.34 17.94 14.53
C ASP A 74 32.71 18.82 13.32
N ALA A 75 32.92 20.11 13.58
CA ALA A 75 33.23 21.13 12.57
C ALA A 75 34.57 20.88 11.84
N ALA A 76 35.38 19.94 12.31
CA ALA A 76 36.63 19.53 11.67
C ALA A 76 36.47 18.34 10.69
N THR A 77 35.34 17.63 10.74
CA THR A 77 35.01 16.58 9.77
C THR A 77 33.95 17.09 8.80
N GLU A 78 34.40 17.46 7.60
CA GLU A 78 33.55 17.55 6.43
C GLU A 78 32.72 16.25 6.34
N PRO A 79 31.38 16.34 6.24
CA PRO A 79 30.59 15.15 6.00
C PRO A 79 31.08 14.50 4.71
N VAL A 80 31.43 13.21 4.77
CA VAL A 80 31.85 12.47 3.59
C VAL A 80 30.65 12.36 2.67
N LEU A 81 30.59 13.22 1.65
CA LEU A 81 29.64 13.07 0.56
C LEU A 81 29.83 11.67 -0.03
N GLU A 82 28.75 10.87 -0.07
CA GLU A 82 28.79 9.59 -0.77
C GLU A 82 29.29 9.82 -2.19
N ALA A 83 30.26 9.02 -2.64
CA ALA A 83 30.78 9.15 -3.98
C ALA A 83 29.62 9.00 -4.99
N ALA A 84 29.43 10.00 -5.85
CA ALA A 84 28.40 10.01 -6.89
C ALA A 84 28.52 8.83 -7.88
N TYR A 85 29.65 8.12 -7.85
CA TYR A 85 29.91 6.93 -8.63
C TYR A 85 30.11 5.72 -7.74
N ARG A 86 29.36 4.66 -8.04
CA ARG A 86 29.59 3.33 -7.48
C ARG A 86 30.31 2.48 -8.53
N VAL A 87 31.36 1.77 -8.14
CA VAL A 87 32.20 1.01 -9.07
C VAL A 87 32.28 -0.44 -8.62
N TRP A 88 32.10 -1.34 -9.58
CA TRP A 88 32.37 -2.76 -9.43
C TRP A 88 33.68 -3.10 -10.14
N HIS A 89 34.54 -3.87 -9.47
CA HIS A 89 35.79 -4.41 -9.99
C HIS A 89 35.76 -5.93 -9.97
N ARG A 90 36.08 -6.54 -11.11
CA ARG A 90 36.13 -8.00 -11.26
C ARG A 90 37.11 -8.60 -10.25
N GLY A 91 36.62 -9.57 -9.47
CA GLY A 91 37.45 -10.33 -8.52
C GLY A 91 38.03 -9.51 -7.37
N ARG A 92 37.56 -8.28 -7.14
CA ARG A 92 38.06 -7.39 -6.08
C ARG A 92 36.93 -6.82 -5.20
N PRO A 93 36.18 -7.69 -4.49
CA PRO A 93 35.03 -7.24 -3.70
C PRO A 93 35.39 -6.24 -2.60
N GLY A 94 36.63 -6.26 -2.07
CA GLY A 94 37.08 -5.33 -1.03
C GLY A 94 37.16 -3.86 -1.46
N ILE A 95 37.24 -3.58 -2.76
CA ILE A 95 37.29 -2.19 -3.30
C ILE A 95 36.06 -1.84 -4.15
N SER A 96 35.21 -2.82 -4.49
CA SER A 96 33.96 -2.58 -5.20
C SER A 96 32.94 -1.90 -4.29
N THR A 97 32.46 -0.71 -4.64
CA THR A 97 31.35 -0.01 -3.97
C THR A 97 29.99 -0.34 -4.58
N LEU A 98 29.95 -0.78 -5.85
CA LEU A 98 28.75 -1.33 -6.49
C LEU A 98 28.63 -2.83 -6.14
N LYS A 99 27.66 -3.18 -5.29
CA LYS A 99 27.42 -4.55 -4.83
C LYS A 99 26.27 -5.25 -5.55
N ASN A 100 25.19 -4.52 -5.82
CA ASN A 100 23.98 -5.04 -6.46
C ASN A 100 23.73 -4.29 -7.76
N VAL A 101 23.23 -5.00 -8.76
CA VAL A 101 22.79 -4.39 -10.01
C VAL A 101 21.32 -4.02 -9.85
N VAL A 102 21.04 -2.75 -10.06
CA VAL A 102 19.69 -2.17 -9.97
C VAL A 102 19.21 -1.70 -11.35
N GLY A 103 17.92 -1.85 -11.62
CA GLY A 103 17.27 -1.36 -12.84
C GLY A 103 17.02 0.16 -12.81
N ASP A 104 16.52 0.70 -13.92
CA ASP A 104 16.36 2.15 -14.14
C ASP A 104 17.67 2.93 -13.92
N ARG A 105 18.80 2.36 -14.36
CA ARG A 105 20.12 2.96 -14.14
C ARG A 105 21.03 2.83 -15.35
N ILE A 106 21.98 3.75 -15.44
CA ILE A 106 22.95 3.83 -16.53
C ILE A 106 24.30 3.36 -16.02
N TYR A 107 24.86 2.39 -16.72
CA TYR A 107 26.15 1.80 -16.41
C TYR A 107 27.15 2.15 -17.51
N VAL A 108 28.37 2.46 -17.08
CA VAL A 108 29.50 2.74 -17.96
C VAL A 108 30.57 1.68 -17.71
N CYS A 109 31.11 1.10 -18.78
CA CYS A 109 32.12 0.05 -18.68
C CYS A 109 33.08 0.10 -19.86
N ASN A 110 34.24 -0.54 -19.73
CA ASN A 110 35.14 -0.82 -20.84
C ASN A 110 35.13 -2.32 -21.12
N ALA A 111 34.72 -2.70 -22.33
CA ALA A 111 34.64 -4.07 -22.78
C ALA A 111 35.85 -4.42 -23.66
N SER A 112 36.53 -5.53 -23.37
CA SER A 112 37.69 -5.98 -24.14
C SER A 112 37.35 -6.62 -25.49
N ALA A 113 36.07 -6.92 -25.71
CA ALA A 113 35.53 -7.50 -26.93
C ALA A 113 34.04 -7.15 -27.07
N PRO A 114 33.47 -7.19 -28.29
CA PRO A 114 32.03 -7.07 -28.46
C PRO A 114 31.28 -8.16 -27.67
N TRP A 115 30.16 -7.79 -27.07
CA TRP A 115 29.35 -8.69 -26.25
C TRP A 115 27.86 -8.43 -26.50
N ASN A 116 27.06 -9.48 -26.53
CA ASN A 116 25.61 -9.34 -26.63
C ASN A 116 24.95 -10.33 -25.67
N ILE A 117 24.03 -9.84 -24.86
CA ILE A 117 23.33 -10.64 -23.87
C ILE A 117 21.89 -10.19 -23.72
N THR A 118 20.98 -11.15 -23.58
CA THR A 118 19.62 -10.88 -23.14
C THR A 118 19.55 -11.09 -21.64
N VAL A 119 19.25 -10.01 -20.91
CA VAL A 119 19.04 -10.04 -19.47
C VAL A 119 17.54 -10.06 -19.18
N TYR A 120 17.14 -10.70 -18.08
CA TYR A 120 15.77 -10.77 -17.62
C TYR A 120 15.68 -10.14 -16.24
N GLY A 121 14.64 -9.35 -16.00
CA GLY A 121 14.44 -8.71 -14.70
C GLY A 121 13.10 -8.00 -14.60
N LYS A 122 12.78 -7.54 -13.39
CA LYS A 122 11.58 -6.75 -13.10
C LYS A 122 11.64 -5.43 -13.89
N PRO A 123 10.66 -5.10 -14.74
CA PRO A 123 10.67 -3.83 -15.44
C PRO A 123 10.63 -2.68 -14.43
N CYS A 124 11.44 -1.65 -14.67
CA CYS A 124 11.45 -0.44 -13.85
C CYS A 124 10.84 0.71 -14.63
N VAL A 125 9.97 1.47 -13.99
CA VAL A 125 9.44 2.70 -14.56
C VAL A 125 10.53 3.76 -14.45
N GLN A 126 10.84 4.40 -15.58
CA GLN A 126 11.93 5.38 -15.65
C GLN A 126 11.77 6.50 -14.61
N ARG A 127 12.86 6.85 -13.93
CA ARG A 127 12.96 8.01 -13.05
C ARG A 127 14.27 8.77 -13.26
N MET A 128 14.17 10.09 -13.36
CA MET A 128 15.32 10.98 -13.49
C MET A 128 15.27 12.12 -12.48
N ALA A 129 16.41 12.40 -11.87
CA ALA A 129 16.66 13.62 -11.13
C ALA A 129 17.69 14.45 -11.91
N TRP A 130 17.23 15.53 -12.54
CA TRP A 130 18.09 16.42 -13.30
C TRP A 130 18.81 17.39 -12.38
N HIS A 131 20.10 17.59 -12.59
CA HIS A 131 20.92 18.52 -11.82
C HIS A 131 21.46 19.63 -12.70
N PRO A 132 21.44 20.89 -12.23
CA PRO A 132 21.96 22.00 -12.99
C PRO A 132 23.46 21.85 -13.21
N ALA A 133 23.93 22.22 -14.40
CA ALA A 133 25.37 22.34 -14.66
C ALA A 133 25.94 23.44 -13.75
N SER A 134 27.03 23.15 -13.04
CA SER A 134 27.67 24.10 -12.13
C SER A 134 28.10 25.37 -12.88
N ALA A 135 27.46 26.49 -12.54
CA ALA A 135 27.82 27.81 -13.03
C ALA A 135 29.06 28.35 -12.28
N GLY A 136 30.23 27.76 -12.51
CA GLY A 136 31.47 28.27 -11.95
C GLY A 136 32.55 27.21 -11.79
N GLY A 137 33.54 27.23 -12.69
CA GLY A 137 34.81 26.49 -12.54
C GLY A 137 34.93 25.25 -13.41
N GLY A 138 35.28 25.40 -14.69
CA GLY A 138 35.97 24.42 -15.55
C GLY A 138 35.34 23.03 -15.83
N GLN A 139 34.39 22.55 -15.03
CA GLN A 139 33.77 21.23 -15.15
C GLN A 139 32.24 21.40 -15.13
N THR A 140 31.60 21.18 -16.27
CA THR A 140 30.13 21.12 -16.36
C THR A 140 29.67 19.74 -15.90
N SER A 141 28.89 19.68 -14.81
CA SER A 141 28.17 18.46 -14.43
C SER A 141 27.20 18.06 -15.55
N LEU A 142 27.31 16.82 -16.02
CA LEU A 142 26.46 16.27 -17.08
C LEU A 142 25.54 15.19 -16.52
N ASN A 143 24.28 15.22 -16.94
CA ASN A 143 23.28 14.22 -16.61
C ASN A 143 23.30 13.12 -17.68
N PHE A 144 23.30 11.87 -17.23
CA PHE A 144 23.10 10.72 -18.11
C PHE A 144 21.62 10.38 -18.14
N PHE A 145 21.07 10.19 -19.34
CA PHE A 145 19.66 9.91 -19.55
C PHE A 145 19.48 8.69 -20.45
N GLY A 146 18.69 7.72 -19.99
CA GLY A 146 18.36 6.51 -20.73
C GLY A 146 17.11 6.70 -21.58
N VAL A 147 17.14 6.26 -22.84
CA VAL A 147 16.01 6.38 -23.76
C VAL A 147 15.19 5.10 -23.74
N THR A 148 13.86 5.22 -23.67
CA THR A 148 12.93 4.08 -23.72
C THR A 148 11.98 4.21 -24.91
N LEU A 149 12.09 3.30 -25.87
CA LEU A 149 11.24 3.27 -27.06
C LEU A 149 10.64 1.88 -27.26
N GLU A 150 9.67 1.79 -28.16
CA GLU A 150 9.26 0.50 -28.71
C GLU A 150 10.45 -0.25 -29.32
N ALA A 151 10.41 -1.58 -29.23
CA ALA A 151 11.49 -2.42 -29.74
C ALA A 151 11.67 -2.21 -31.26
N GLY A 152 12.90 -1.89 -31.68
CA GLY A 152 13.22 -1.59 -33.07
C GLY A 152 12.82 -0.19 -33.56
N ALA A 153 12.20 0.62 -32.70
CA ALA A 153 11.89 2.01 -33.05
C ALA A 153 13.16 2.89 -33.03
N THR A 154 13.16 3.87 -33.93
CA THR A 154 14.15 4.94 -33.97
C THR A 154 13.43 6.28 -34.02
N VAL A 155 13.87 7.26 -33.24
CA VAL A 155 13.23 8.58 -33.18
C VAL A 155 14.26 9.70 -33.27
N ASN A 156 13.86 10.89 -33.70
CA ASN A 156 14.70 12.06 -33.55
C ASN A 156 14.77 12.46 -32.06
N PRO A 157 15.96 12.72 -31.50
CA PRO A 157 16.08 13.14 -30.11
C PRO A 157 15.23 14.36 -29.75
N SER A 158 15.08 15.32 -30.66
CA SER A 158 14.24 16.51 -30.41
C SER A 158 12.76 16.18 -30.26
N GLN A 159 12.28 15.09 -30.87
CA GLN A 159 10.90 14.59 -30.71
C GLN A 159 10.72 13.86 -29.39
N TYR A 160 11.74 13.09 -28.95
CA TYR A 160 11.72 12.39 -27.68
C TYR A 160 11.85 13.33 -26.48
N LEU A 161 12.66 14.39 -26.61
CA LEU A 161 12.93 15.35 -25.53
C LEU A 161 11.88 16.48 -25.45
N GLN A 162 10.77 16.38 -26.19
CA GLN A 162 9.68 17.35 -26.10
C GLN A 162 9.11 17.37 -24.68
N GLY A 163 9.10 18.55 -24.06
CA GLY A 163 8.61 18.73 -22.70
C GLY A 163 9.71 18.79 -21.64
N LEU A 164 10.95 18.44 -21.98
CA LEU A 164 12.09 18.63 -21.08
C LEU A 164 12.20 20.13 -20.74
N PRO A 165 12.03 20.54 -19.47
CA PRO A 165 11.90 21.95 -19.12
C PRO A 165 13.25 22.67 -19.03
N THR A 166 14.34 22.08 -19.53
CA THR A 166 15.72 22.59 -19.40
C THR A 166 16.37 22.75 -20.77
N GLY A 167 17.07 23.87 -20.99
CA GLY A 167 17.93 24.03 -22.16
C GLY A 167 19.13 23.07 -22.04
N HIS A 168 19.47 22.39 -23.13
CA HIS A 168 20.46 21.33 -23.13
C HIS A 168 21.30 21.30 -24.42
N THR A 169 22.58 21.00 -24.28
CA THR A 169 23.49 20.61 -25.33
C THR A 169 23.50 19.09 -25.41
N LEU A 170 22.84 18.55 -26.44
CA LEU A 170 22.70 17.11 -26.60
C LEU A 170 24.01 16.46 -27.05
N LYS A 171 24.44 15.45 -26.29
CA LYS A 171 25.57 14.61 -26.66
C LYS A 171 25.24 13.13 -26.49
N GLN A 172 25.95 12.27 -27.22
CA GLN A 172 25.85 10.81 -27.10
C GLN A 172 27.15 10.25 -26.55
N VAL A 173 27.06 9.18 -25.74
CA VAL A 173 28.20 8.31 -25.50
C VAL A 173 28.41 7.45 -26.73
N VAL A 174 29.59 7.55 -27.35
CA VAL A 174 29.95 6.72 -28.50
C VAL A 174 30.99 5.70 -28.09
N ALA A 175 30.79 4.45 -28.49
CA ALA A 175 31.69 3.39 -28.12
C ALA A 175 33.04 3.49 -28.86
N GLY A 176 34.14 3.22 -28.16
CA GLY A 176 35.49 3.29 -28.75
C GLY A 176 36.63 3.26 -27.74
N GLY A 177 37.85 3.55 -28.21
CA GLY A 177 39.08 3.45 -27.41
C GLY A 177 39.15 4.43 -26.22
N ASN A 178 38.51 5.60 -26.34
CA ASN A 178 38.36 6.58 -25.26
C ASN A 178 36.87 6.93 -25.09
N PRO A 179 36.39 7.21 -23.86
CA PRO A 179 35.01 7.63 -23.65
C PRO A 179 34.87 9.06 -24.22
N ALA A 180 34.38 9.14 -25.45
CA ALA A 180 34.11 10.41 -26.11
C ALA A 180 32.62 10.68 -26.06
N VAL A 181 32.28 11.88 -25.61
CA VAL A 181 30.92 12.40 -25.64
C VAL A 181 30.83 13.29 -26.88
N MET A 182 30.16 12.82 -27.93
CA MET A 182 30.07 13.55 -29.21
C MET A 182 28.78 14.34 -29.29
N GLY A 183 28.84 15.55 -29.86
CA GLY A 183 27.64 16.34 -30.15
C GLY A 183 26.74 15.58 -31.12
N LEU A 184 25.44 15.55 -30.83
CA LEU A 184 24.46 14.92 -31.72
C LEU A 184 24.12 15.87 -32.87
N LEU A 185 24.19 15.37 -34.10
CA LEU A 185 23.71 16.13 -35.26
C LEU A 185 22.17 16.07 -35.31
N SER A 186 21.54 17.12 -35.82
CA SER A 186 20.07 17.23 -35.88
C SER A 186 19.39 16.11 -36.68
N ALA A 187 20.13 15.40 -37.55
CA ALA A 187 19.64 14.29 -38.36
C ALA A 187 19.88 12.90 -37.74
N THR A 188 20.59 12.81 -36.61
CA THR A 188 20.88 11.53 -35.94
C THR A 188 19.62 11.01 -35.24
N THR A 189 19.28 9.74 -35.46
CA THR A 189 18.21 9.05 -34.74
C THR A 189 18.76 8.30 -33.53
N ILE A 190 17.93 8.15 -32.50
CA ILE A 190 18.23 7.38 -31.29
C ILE A 190 17.34 6.15 -31.24
N GLN A 191 17.87 5.09 -30.64
CA GLN A 191 17.21 3.80 -30.50
C GLN A 191 16.85 3.54 -29.04
N ASP A 192 15.99 2.55 -28.83
CA ASP A 192 15.67 2.03 -27.50
C ASP A 192 16.93 1.64 -26.73
N GLY A 193 17.05 2.05 -25.46
CA GLY A 193 18.22 1.79 -24.62
C GLY A 193 19.42 2.72 -24.86
N ALA A 194 19.34 3.67 -25.80
CA ALA A 194 20.39 4.65 -26.01
C ALA A 194 20.64 5.50 -24.75
N VAL A 195 21.91 5.86 -24.54
CA VAL A 195 22.34 6.74 -23.43
C VAL A 195 22.73 8.10 -23.98
N LEU A 196 22.01 9.12 -23.52
CA LEU A 196 22.23 10.52 -23.84
C LEU A 196 22.92 11.22 -22.67
N VAL A 197 23.69 12.25 -22.98
CA VAL A 197 24.43 13.05 -22.00
C VAL A 197 24.11 14.52 -22.25
N MET A 198 23.62 15.20 -21.21
CA MET A 198 23.08 16.56 -21.32
C MET A 198 23.41 17.38 -20.08
N ASP A 199 23.72 18.66 -20.28
CA ASP A 199 23.60 19.65 -19.21
C ASP A 199 22.12 19.96 -18.95
N ALA A 200 21.83 20.47 -17.75
CA ALA A 200 20.53 21.02 -17.42
C ALA A 200 20.70 22.41 -16.83
N ALA A 201 19.75 23.30 -17.12
CA ALA A 201 19.75 24.65 -16.57
C ALA A 201 19.16 24.73 -15.15
N LYS A 202 18.37 23.73 -14.74
CA LYS A 202 17.67 23.69 -13.45
C LYS A 202 17.37 22.25 -13.04
N VAL A 203 16.98 22.08 -11.78
CA VAL A 203 16.46 20.81 -11.26
C VAL A 203 15.11 20.47 -11.92
N SER A 204 14.88 19.19 -12.21
CA SER A 204 13.67 18.66 -12.85
C SER A 204 13.51 17.17 -12.51
N ASP A 205 12.27 16.68 -12.51
CA ASP A 205 11.89 15.26 -12.36
C ASP A 205 11.44 14.60 -13.69
N TRP A 206 11.49 15.37 -14.78
CA TRP A 206 11.09 14.92 -16.12
C TRP A 206 11.77 13.59 -16.48
N SER A 207 10.97 12.55 -16.69
CA SER A 207 11.47 11.18 -16.90
C SER A 207 11.15 10.63 -18.30
N GLY A 208 10.72 11.50 -19.21
CA GLY A 208 10.26 11.17 -20.55
C GLY A 208 8.99 11.95 -20.94
N PRO A 209 8.52 11.83 -22.21
CA PRO A 209 7.27 12.45 -22.67
C PRO A 209 6.03 12.07 -21.87
N LEU A 210 6.02 10.87 -21.29
CA LEU A 210 4.97 10.38 -20.40
C LEU A 210 5.56 10.08 -19.03
N PHE A 211 4.87 10.53 -17.98
CA PHE A 211 5.25 10.31 -16.59
C PHE A 211 4.29 9.32 -15.93
N LEU A 212 4.80 8.14 -15.55
CA LEU A 212 4.01 7.03 -14.99
C LEU A 212 4.16 6.97 -13.48
N THR A 213 3.08 6.80 -12.72
CA THR A 213 3.09 6.59 -11.26
C THR A 213 2.28 5.34 -10.88
N PRO A 214 2.70 4.54 -9.89
CA PRO A 214 3.93 4.63 -9.08
C PRO A 214 5.20 4.14 -9.82
N SER A 215 6.39 4.55 -9.35
CA SER A 215 7.67 4.16 -9.97
C SER A 215 8.02 2.67 -9.80
N GLY A 216 7.69 2.10 -8.63
CA GLY A 216 7.99 0.71 -8.30
C GLY A 216 7.04 -0.32 -8.94
N GLY A 217 6.03 0.16 -9.64
CA GLY A 217 4.89 -0.63 -10.12
C GLY A 217 3.80 -0.85 -9.08
N LEU A 218 2.83 -1.69 -9.46
CA LEU A 218 1.67 -1.99 -8.63
C LEU A 218 1.93 -3.30 -7.87
N ASP A 219 2.14 -3.17 -6.56
CA ASP A 219 2.26 -4.32 -5.67
C ASP A 219 1.04 -4.34 -4.75
N PHE A 220 0.17 -5.30 -4.98
CA PHE A 220 -0.99 -5.55 -4.12
C PHE A 220 -0.59 -6.36 -2.86
N GLY A 221 0.64 -6.88 -2.79
CA GLY A 221 1.10 -7.70 -1.69
C GLY A 221 0.20 -8.92 -1.46
N ASP A 222 0.06 -9.31 -0.20
CA ASP A 222 -0.76 -10.45 0.21
C ASP A 222 -2.20 -10.09 0.59
N ARG A 223 -2.51 -8.79 0.79
CA ARG A 223 -3.80 -8.32 1.33
C ARG A 223 -4.49 -7.17 0.61
N GLN A 224 -3.75 -6.31 -0.09
CA GLN A 224 -4.34 -5.12 -0.71
C GLN A 224 -5.18 -5.53 -1.93
N SER A 225 -6.38 -4.99 -2.09
CA SER A 225 -7.25 -5.29 -3.23
C SER A 225 -7.38 -4.14 -4.21
N LEU A 226 -6.89 -2.95 -3.87
CA LEU A 226 -7.00 -1.72 -4.66
C LEU A 226 -5.64 -1.08 -4.86
N ALA A 227 -5.34 -0.64 -6.08
CA ALA A 227 -4.16 0.16 -6.37
C ALA A 227 -4.49 1.22 -7.43
N VAL A 228 -3.72 2.29 -7.45
CA VAL A 228 -3.90 3.38 -8.42
C VAL A 228 -2.63 3.51 -9.24
N CYS A 229 -2.76 3.56 -10.55
CA CYS A 229 -1.71 4.04 -11.43
C CYS A 229 -2.17 5.26 -12.21
N SER A 230 -1.21 6.07 -12.65
CA SER A 230 -1.50 7.22 -13.48
C SER A 230 -0.43 7.46 -14.54
N VAL A 231 -0.85 8.07 -15.65
CA VAL A 231 0.01 8.51 -16.74
C VAL A 231 -0.24 9.99 -16.99
N ARG A 232 0.78 10.82 -16.83
CA ARG A 232 0.73 12.26 -17.15
C ARG A 232 1.45 12.52 -18.47
N ASN A 233 0.88 13.38 -19.30
CA ASN A 233 1.54 13.87 -20.51
C ASN A 233 2.46 15.05 -20.16
N ASP A 234 3.77 14.83 -20.17
CA ASP A 234 4.78 15.87 -19.89
C ASP A 234 5.22 16.61 -21.15
N SER A 235 4.70 16.22 -22.32
CA SER A 235 4.97 16.88 -23.59
C SER A 235 4.11 18.15 -23.77
N PRO A 236 4.60 19.16 -24.53
CA PRO A 236 3.85 20.37 -24.84
C PRO A 236 2.76 20.17 -25.90
N THR A 237 2.67 18.97 -26.49
CA THR A 237 1.65 18.59 -27.48
C THR A 237 0.75 17.50 -26.94
N LEU A 238 -0.45 17.41 -27.52
CA LEU A 238 -1.40 16.31 -27.34
C LEU A 238 -0.73 14.95 -27.62
N ARG A 239 -1.05 13.94 -26.79
CA ARG A 239 -0.55 12.56 -26.94
C ARG A 239 -1.68 11.54 -26.92
N THR A 240 -1.68 10.61 -27.88
CA THR A 240 -2.47 9.38 -27.79
C THR A 240 -1.68 8.35 -26.99
N VAL A 241 -2.14 8.07 -25.77
CA VAL A 241 -1.53 7.07 -24.89
C VAL A 241 -2.26 5.74 -25.04
N SER A 242 -1.50 4.66 -25.24
CA SER A 242 -2.01 3.29 -25.18
C SER A 242 -1.46 2.58 -23.96
N ILE A 243 -2.34 1.87 -23.25
CA ILE A 243 -2.01 1.02 -22.12
C ILE A 243 -2.35 -0.41 -22.49
N THR A 244 -1.38 -1.31 -22.45
CA THR A 244 -1.54 -2.74 -22.74
C THR A 244 -1.23 -3.56 -21.50
N TYR A 245 -2.06 -4.56 -21.18
CA TYR A 245 -1.83 -5.45 -20.05
C TYR A 245 -1.49 -6.88 -20.53
N THR A 246 -0.30 -7.37 -20.18
CA THR A 246 0.23 -8.65 -20.67
C THR A 246 0.83 -9.51 -19.56
N ARG A 247 1.06 -10.79 -19.86
CA ARG A 247 1.82 -11.71 -18.98
C ARG A 247 3.29 -11.31 -18.87
N SER A 248 3.95 -11.82 -17.83
CA SER A 248 5.41 -11.85 -17.72
C SER A 248 6.04 -12.53 -18.95
N GLN A 249 7.31 -12.22 -19.25
CA GLN A 249 8.05 -12.74 -20.39
C GLN A 249 9.42 -13.26 -19.92
N GLY A 250 9.41 -14.39 -19.23
CA GLY A 250 10.59 -15.04 -18.69
C GLY A 250 11.34 -15.92 -19.70
N PRO A 251 12.54 -16.38 -19.34
CA PRO A 251 13.31 -17.30 -20.19
C PRO A 251 12.69 -18.70 -20.26
N VAL A 252 11.82 -19.06 -19.31
CA VAL A 252 11.12 -20.34 -19.22
C VAL A 252 9.66 -20.09 -18.91
N MET A 253 8.75 -20.43 -19.83
CA MET A 253 7.31 -20.17 -19.68
C MET A 253 6.69 -20.88 -18.46
N ASP A 254 7.17 -22.08 -18.11
CA ASP A 254 6.63 -22.87 -16.99
C ASP A 254 6.97 -22.29 -15.60
N LEU A 255 7.85 -21.29 -15.55
CA LEU A 255 8.24 -20.59 -14.31
C LEU A 255 7.63 -19.18 -14.22
N GLU A 256 6.84 -18.77 -15.20
CA GLU A 256 6.11 -17.50 -15.17
C GLU A 256 4.87 -17.63 -14.28
N PRO A 257 4.56 -16.61 -13.46
CA PRO A 257 3.34 -16.63 -12.67
C PRO A 257 2.13 -16.47 -13.62
N PRO A 258 0.97 -17.03 -13.25
CA PRO A 258 -0.26 -16.77 -13.98
C PRO A 258 -0.56 -15.26 -14.06
N LEU A 259 -1.22 -14.85 -15.15
CA LEU A 259 -1.69 -13.47 -15.30
C LEU A 259 -2.59 -13.11 -14.12
N LEU A 260 -2.33 -11.97 -13.50
CA LEU A 260 -3.22 -11.44 -12.47
C LEU A 260 -4.49 -10.88 -13.13
N GLU A 261 -5.65 -11.40 -12.76
CA GLU A 261 -6.92 -10.87 -13.23
C GLU A 261 -7.24 -9.59 -12.45
N MET A 262 -7.42 -8.48 -13.18
CA MET A 262 -7.67 -7.16 -12.62
C MET A 262 -8.97 -6.58 -13.14
N LEU A 263 -9.59 -5.77 -12.29
CA LEU A 263 -10.73 -4.92 -12.61
C LEU A 263 -10.27 -3.46 -12.65
N MET A 264 -10.92 -2.63 -13.45
CA MET A 264 -10.76 -1.18 -13.44
C MET A 264 -12.08 -0.51 -13.11
N LYS A 265 -11.98 0.63 -12.40
CA LYS A 265 -13.12 1.49 -12.14
C LYS A 265 -13.39 2.38 -13.36
N THR A 266 -14.62 2.36 -13.85
CA THR A 266 -15.05 3.19 -14.98
C THR A 266 -15.40 4.61 -14.53
N PRO A 267 -15.53 5.58 -15.46
CA PRO A 267 -15.98 6.94 -15.13
C PRO A 267 -17.38 7.02 -14.52
N VAL A 268 -18.22 5.99 -14.71
CA VAL A 268 -19.58 5.90 -14.13
C VAL A 268 -19.61 5.10 -12.83
N ASN A 269 -18.44 4.89 -12.19
CA ASN A 269 -18.28 4.16 -10.93
C ASN A 269 -18.71 2.68 -10.99
N THR A 270 -18.55 2.02 -12.13
CA THR A 270 -18.71 0.55 -12.26
C THR A 270 -17.34 -0.13 -12.35
N TRP A 271 -17.29 -1.43 -12.06
CA TRP A 271 -16.08 -2.24 -12.19
C TRP A 271 -16.16 -3.14 -13.42
N GLU A 272 -15.14 -3.10 -14.24
CA GLU A 272 -15.04 -3.91 -15.46
C GLU A 272 -13.67 -4.60 -15.52
N THR A 273 -13.57 -5.75 -16.18
CA THR A 273 -12.27 -6.40 -16.41
C THR A 273 -11.37 -5.47 -17.20
N VAL A 274 -10.12 -5.31 -16.76
CA VAL A 274 -9.13 -4.51 -17.48
C VAL A 274 -8.97 -5.10 -18.88
N PRO A 275 -9.35 -4.37 -19.95
CA PRO A 275 -9.18 -4.89 -21.30
C PRO A 275 -7.68 -4.99 -21.62
N LEU A 276 -7.33 -5.89 -22.53
CA LEU A 276 -5.93 -6.10 -22.92
C LEU A 276 -5.27 -4.83 -23.48
N THR A 277 -6.05 -3.91 -24.05
CA THR A 277 -5.56 -2.63 -24.57
C THR A 277 -6.58 -1.54 -24.34
N MET A 278 -6.12 -0.37 -23.89
CA MET A 278 -6.90 0.84 -23.69
C MET A 278 -6.17 2.01 -24.36
N THR A 279 -6.93 2.98 -24.86
CA THR A 279 -6.36 4.22 -25.41
C THR A 279 -7.05 5.43 -24.82
N ASN A 280 -6.28 6.51 -24.65
CA ASN A 280 -6.81 7.80 -24.24
C ASN A 280 -5.96 8.91 -24.84
N VAL A 281 -6.58 10.06 -25.09
CA VAL A 281 -5.91 11.24 -25.64
C VAL A 281 -5.71 12.23 -24.50
N LEU A 282 -4.46 12.63 -24.27
CA LEU A 282 -4.07 13.52 -23.17
C LEU A 282 -3.54 14.84 -23.70
N GLU A 283 -4.15 15.93 -23.26
CA GLU A 283 -3.63 17.29 -23.41
C GLU A 283 -2.31 17.47 -22.63
N PRO A 284 -1.50 18.50 -22.93
CA PRO A 284 -0.32 18.82 -22.15
C PRO A 284 -0.63 18.95 -20.65
N ASN A 285 0.16 18.29 -19.80
CA ASN A 285 0.00 18.17 -18.35
C ASN A 285 -1.28 17.43 -17.87
N GLN A 286 -2.10 16.88 -18.77
CA GLN A 286 -3.25 16.08 -18.37
C GLN A 286 -2.78 14.73 -17.81
N THR A 287 -3.45 14.28 -16.75
CA THR A 287 -3.20 12.99 -16.11
C THR A 287 -4.37 12.04 -16.34
N TRP A 288 -4.07 10.83 -16.82
CA TRP A 288 -4.99 9.71 -16.87
C TRP A 288 -4.78 8.84 -15.65
N THR A 289 -5.77 8.78 -14.76
CA THR A 289 -5.74 7.95 -13.55
C THR A 289 -6.58 6.69 -13.75
N LEU A 290 -6.01 5.53 -13.42
CA LEU A 290 -6.69 4.24 -13.39
C LEU A 290 -6.74 3.73 -11.95
N VAL A 291 -7.96 3.48 -11.46
CA VAL A 291 -8.17 2.76 -10.20
C VAL A 291 -8.36 1.29 -10.55
N LEU A 292 -7.44 0.45 -10.10
CA LEU A 292 -7.40 -0.97 -10.38
C LEU A 292 -7.73 -1.75 -9.12
N ALA A 293 -8.43 -2.87 -9.28
CA ALA A 293 -8.73 -3.79 -8.21
C ALA A 293 -8.43 -5.24 -8.58
N ILE A 294 -8.26 -6.07 -7.57
CA ILE A 294 -8.14 -7.53 -7.73
C ILE A 294 -9.15 -8.24 -6.85
N ASP A 295 -9.75 -9.29 -7.38
CA ASP A 295 -10.56 -10.20 -6.56
C ASP A 295 -9.63 -11.12 -5.76
N ARG A 296 -9.63 -10.97 -4.43
CA ARG A 296 -8.82 -11.80 -3.52
C ARG A 296 -9.37 -13.22 -3.35
N ALA A 297 -10.61 -13.48 -3.70
CA ALA A 297 -11.17 -14.83 -3.69
C ALA A 297 -10.44 -15.76 -4.66
N GLN A 298 -9.84 -15.23 -5.74
CA GLN A 298 -9.03 -15.99 -6.70
C GLN A 298 -7.74 -16.57 -6.08
N PHE A 299 -7.32 -16.10 -4.91
CA PHE A 299 -6.13 -16.56 -4.17
C PHE A 299 -6.46 -17.55 -3.06
N HIS A 300 -7.72 -17.97 -2.91
CA HIS A 300 -8.13 -18.89 -1.85
C HIS A 300 -7.32 -20.20 -1.92
N GLY A 301 -6.65 -20.53 -0.81
CA GLY A 301 -5.82 -21.73 -0.70
C GLY A 301 -4.47 -21.66 -1.40
N MET A 302 -4.11 -20.50 -1.98
CA MET A 302 -2.90 -20.31 -2.78
C MET A 302 -1.80 -19.57 -2.00
N VAL A 303 -1.50 -20.01 -0.78
CA VAL A 303 -0.51 -19.36 0.10
C VAL A 303 0.87 -19.28 -0.58
N GLY A 304 1.42 -18.08 -0.67
CA GLY A 304 2.72 -17.81 -1.29
C GLY A 304 2.73 -17.85 -2.82
N VAL A 305 1.61 -18.22 -3.47
CA VAL A 305 1.53 -18.25 -4.94
C VAL A 305 1.46 -16.82 -5.45
N LYS A 306 2.39 -16.48 -6.34
CA LYS A 306 2.45 -15.17 -7.01
C LYS A 306 1.63 -15.20 -8.29
N ARG A 307 0.83 -14.16 -8.52
CA ARG A 307 0.26 -13.82 -9.84
C ARG A 307 0.79 -12.46 -10.25
N ALA A 308 1.09 -12.29 -11.53
CA ALA A 308 1.69 -11.05 -11.99
C ALA A 308 1.33 -10.71 -13.43
N GLY A 309 1.61 -9.48 -13.80
CA GLY A 309 1.47 -9.00 -15.16
C GLY A 309 2.34 -7.78 -15.41
N ILE A 310 2.29 -7.27 -16.63
CA ILE A 310 3.04 -6.09 -17.07
C ILE A 310 2.05 -5.14 -17.72
N ILE A 311 2.02 -3.91 -17.21
CA ILE A 311 1.36 -2.78 -17.86
C ILE A 311 2.40 -2.10 -18.75
N THR A 312 2.15 -2.06 -20.05
CA THR A 312 2.99 -1.35 -21.03
C THR A 312 2.27 -0.07 -21.45
N VAL A 313 2.92 1.08 -21.28
CA VAL A 313 2.40 2.40 -21.66
C VAL A 313 3.17 2.91 -22.86
N ARG A 314 2.44 3.35 -23.89
CA ARG A 314 2.98 3.75 -25.19
C ARG A 314 2.47 5.12 -25.62
N ASP A 315 3.33 5.93 -26.21
CA ASP A 315 2.92 7.05 -27.07
C ASP A 315 2.74 6.55 -28.50
N VAL A 316 1.50 6.48 -28.98
CA VAL A 316 1.16 5.87 -30.27
C VAL A 316 1.34 6.85 -31.43
N ASP A 317 0.87 8.09 -31.25
CA ASP A 317 0.73 9.05 -32.35
C ASP A 317 1.56 10.33 -32.15
N GLY A 318 2.15 10.55 -30.98
CA GLY A 318 2.90 11.77 -30.69
C GLY A 318 4.30 11.80 -31.33
N GLY A 319 4.73 10.72 -31.97
CA GLY A 319 6.03 10.62 -32.64
C GLY A 319 7.23 10.49 -31.70
N SER A 320 7.03 10.46 -30.37
CA SER A 320 8.13 10.11 -29.45
C SER A 320 8.43 8.61 -29.44
N LEU A 321 7.43 7.79 -29.79
CA LEU A 321 7.45 6.33 -29.73
C LEU A 321 7.89 5.80 -28.36
N TYR A 322 7.62 6.59 -27.32
CA TYR A 322 7.94 6.28 -25.94
C TYR A 322 7.25 4.98 -25.52
N CYS A 323 7.99 4.10 -24.86
CA CYS A 323 7.48 2.85 -24.31
C CYS A 323 8.04 2.65 -22.90
N SER A 324 7.15 2.54 -21.91
CA SER A 324 7.55 2.22 -20.54
C SER A 324 6.74 1.04 -20.01
N ARG A 325 7.33 0.28 -19.10
CA ARG A 325 6.76 -0.94 -18.56
C ARG A 325 6.69 -0.85 -17.05
N MET A 326 5.53 -1.15 -16.51
CA MET A 326 5.23 -1.15 -15.09
C MET A 326 4.89 -2.58 -14.65
N PRO A 327 5.58 -3.11 -13.63
CA PRO A 327 5.25 -4.42 -13.10
C PRO A 327 3.97 -4.36 -12.27
N VAL A 328 3.20 -5.45 -12.30
CA VAL A 328 2.02 -5.65 -11.46
C VAL A 328 2.13 -7.01 -10.76
N VAL A 329 1.85 -7.06 -9.46
CA VAL A 329 1.93 -8.31 -8.70
C VAL A 329 0.96 -8.39 -7.53
N ALA A 330 0.53 -9.60 -7.24
CA ALA A 330 -0.14 -9.98 -6.01
C ALA A 330 0.36 -11.37 -5.56
N VAL A 331 0.33 -11.62 -4.25
CA VAL A 331 0.69 -12.90 -3.64
C VAL A 331 -0.51 -13.42 -2.87
N GLY A 332 -0.75 -14.72 -2.86
CA GLY A 332 -1.74 -15.31 -1.95
C GLY A 332 -1.26 -15.27 -0.50
N GLY A 333 -2.02 -14.62 0.37
CA GLY A 333 -1.75 -14.59 1.81
C GLY A 333 -2.09 -15.91 2.52
N ALA A 334 -1.58 -16.07 3.74
CA ALA A 334 -1.99 -17.15 4.63
C ALA A 334 -3.36 -16.79 5.26
N GLY A 335 -4.42 -17.52 4.90
CA GLY A 335 -5.77 -17.29 5.44
C GLY A 335 -6.90 -17.84 4.54
N GLY A 336 -8.08 -18.06 5.11
CA GLY A 336 -9.31 -18.36 4.35
C GLY A 336 -9.77 -17.18 3.48
N ALA A 337 -10.84 -17.35 2.69
CA ALA A 337 -11.28 -16.40 1.65
C ALA A 337 -11.44 -14.91 2.09
N ILE A 338 -11.70 -14.65 3.38
CA ILE A 338 -11.84 -13.29 3.96
C ILE A 338 -10.51 -12.79 4.57
N ALA A 339 -9.66 -13.70 5.05
CA ALA A 339 -8.42 -13.35 5.75
C ALA A 339 -7.29 -12.87 4.83
N THR A 340 -7.47 -12.96 3.51
CA THR A 340 -6.51 -12.48 2.50
C THR A 340 -6.83 -11.08 1.98
N ALA A 341 -7.85 -10.39 2.48
CA ALA A 341 -8.17 -9.04 2.07
C ALA A 341 -8.10 -8.05 3.24
N GLU A 342 -7.62 -6.83 2.98
CA GLU A 342 -7.56 -5.78 3.99
C GLU A 342 -8.94 -5.24 4.38
N TRP A 343 -9.91 -5.25 3.45
CA TRP A 343 -11.30 -4.88 3.76
C TRP A 343 -12.09 -6.15 4.10
N PRO A 344 -12.92 -6.15 5.17
CA PRO A 344 -13.39 -5.00 5.95
C PRO A 344 -12.63 -4.73 7.27
N ALA A 345 -11.46 -5.32 7.48
CA ALA A 345 -10.69 -5.17 8.72
C ALA A 345 -10.45 -3.69 9.08
N GLY A 346 -10.42 -3.31 10.34
CA GLY A 346 -10.17 -1.94 10.74
C GLY A 346 -11.15 -1.41 11.78
N LEU A 347 -11.01 -0.11 12.03
CA LEU A 347 -11.81 0.61 13.01
C LEU A 347 -13.00 1.29 12.34
N TRP A 348 -14.18 1.03 12.89
CA TRP A 348 -15.45 1.50 12.40
C TRP A 348 -16.19 2.31 13.47
N LEU A 349 -16.78 3.42 13.06
CA LEU A 349 -17.57 4.29 13.92
C LEU A 349 -19.03 4.25 13.47
N ALA A 350 -19.91 3.71 14.32
CA ALA A 350 -21.35 3.70 14.10
C ALA A 350 -22.03 4.83 14.86
N GLU A 351 -22.85 5.60 14.15
CA GLU A 351 -23.76 6.60 14.68
C GLU A 351 -25.17 6.02 14.66
N ILE A 352 -25.75 5.82 15.83
CA ILE A 352 -27.04 5.15 16.01
C ILE A 352 -28.09 6.18 16.42
N LYS A 353 -29.30 6.04 15.89
CA LYS A 353 -30.43 6.92 16.18
C LYS A 353 -31.57 6.11 16.77
N MET A 354 -31.49 5.82 18.07
CA MET A 354 -32.53 5.09 18.78
C MET A 354 -33.83 5.89 18.78
N ASN A 355 -34.89 5.34 18.21
CA ASN A 355 -36.17 6.05 18.02
C ASN A 355 -37.39 5.19 18.33
N ARG A 356 -37.18 3.96 18.82
CA ARG A 356 -38.23 3.06 19.27
C ARG A 356 -37.83 2.40 20.58
N VAL A 357 -38.82 2.11 21.42
CA VAL A 357 -38.62 1.56 22.76
C VAL A 357 -39.75 0.63 23.15
N THR A 358 -39.50 -0.29 24.06
CA THR A 358 -40.54 -1.06 24.74
C THR A 358 -41.46 -0.17 25.56
N GLN A 359 -42.77 -0.32 25.36
CA GLN A 359 -43.81 0.24 26.22
C GLN A 359 -44.42 -0.86 27.09
N PHE A 360 -44.35 -0.70 28.41
CA PHE A 360 -45.07 -1.58 29.34
C PHE A 360 -46.48 -1.02 29.60
N LEU A 361 -47.49 -1.80 29.24
CA LEU A 361 -48.91 -1.44 29.42
C LEU A 361 -49.44 -1.95 30.77
N SER A 362 -48.91 -3.07 31.26
CA SER A 362 -49.19 -3.64 32.57
C SER A 362 -48.03 -4.52 33.04
N ASP A 363 -48.19 -5.21 34.18
CA ASP A 363 -47.20 -6.18 34.68
C ASP A 363 -47.02 -7.40 33.76
N THR A 364 -48.00 -7.68 32.90
CA THR A 364 -48.01 -8.86 32.03
C THR A 364 -48.12 -8.51 30.54
N ALA A 365 -48.36 -7.24 30.21
CA ALA A 365 -48.52 -6.76 28.84
C ALA A 365 -47.44 -5.73 28.49
N ARG A 366 -46.71 -5.99 27.40
CA ARG A 366 -45.72 -5.09 26.82
C ARG A 366 -45.84 -5.07 25.29
N GLU A 367 -45.44 -3.95 24.71
CA GLU A 367 -45.33 -3.75 23.27
C GLU A 367 -43.91 -3.27 22.95
N ASP A 368 -43.25 -3.92 22.01
CA ASP A 368 -41.90 -3.57 21.57
C ASP A 368 -41.94 -2.75 20.28
N GLY A 369 -40.90 -1.96 20.01
CA GLY A 369 -40.80 -1.19 18.77
C GLY A 369 -41.73 0.04 18.71
N VAL A 370 -42.28 0.48 19.84
CA VAL A 370 -43.15 1.66 19.89
C VAL A 370 -42.33 2.92 19.61
N PRO A 371 -42.76 3.81 18.68
CA PRO A 371 -42.04 5.05 18.41
C PRO A 371 -41.86 5.90 19.67
N ALA A 372 -40.62 6.28 19.96
CA ALA A 372 -40.30 7.20 21.04
C ALA A 372 -40.69 8.64 20.66
N GLY A 373 -40.90 9.50 21.66
CA GLY A 373 -41.21 10.93 21.46
C GLY A 373 -40.07 11.75 20.84
N GLY A 374 -38.89 11.14 20.64
CA GLY A 374 -37.71 11.75 20.03
C GLY A 374 -36.64 10.70 19.75
N THR A 375 -35.51 11.15 19.22
CA THR A 375 -34.36 10.29 18.90
C THR A 375 -33.26 10.46 19.94
N MET A 376 -32.74 9.36 20.46
CA MET A 376 -31.54 9.33 21.30
C MET A 376 -30.32 8.95 20.44
N PRO A 377 -29.39 9.88 20.19
CA PRO A 377 -28.18 9.58 19.44
C PRO A 377 -27.19 8.80 20.30
N LEU A 378 -26.65 7.71 19.76
CA LEU A 378 -25.62 6.89 20.38
C LEU A 378 -24.44 6.69 19.43
N ARG A 379 -23.29 6.31 19.98
CA ARG A 379 -22.08 6.05 19.23
C ARG A 379 -21.48 4.71 19.65
N ALA A 380 -21.35 3.79 18.71
CA ALA A 380 -20.62 2.54 18.92
C ALA A 380 -19.31 2.54 18.12
N ILE A 381 -18.26 1.98 18.72
CA ILE A 381 -16.96 1.82 18.09
C ILE A 381 -16.74 0.32 17.86
N LEU A 382 -16.72 -0.10 16.61
CA LEU A 382 -16.51 -1.49 16.23
C LEU A 382 -15.11 -1.65 15.65
N HIS A 383 -14.47 -2.77 15.93
CA HIS A 383 -13.23 -3.16 15.28
C HIS A 383 -13.41 -4.54 14.64
N VAL A 384 -13.04 -4.65 13.38
CA VAL A 384 -12.96 -5.91 12.63
C VAL A 384 -11.48 -6.25 12.51
N ASP A 385 -11.03 -7.40 12.99
CA ASP A 385 -9.63 -7.80 12.75
C ASP A 385 -9.42 -8.40 11.36
N LEU A 386 -8.17 -8.73 11.04
CA LEU A 386 -7.82 -9.32 9.74
C LEU A 386 -8.40 -10.72 9.51
N ASP A 387 -8.85 -11.41 10.56
CA ASP A 387 -9.51 -12.71 10.47
C ASP A 387 -11.04 -12.57 10.40
N GLY A 388 -11.56 -11.33 10.48
CA GLY A 388 -12.98 -11.00 10.45
C GLY A 388 -13.65 -11.02 11.82
N ASN A 389 -12.91 -11.21 12.92
CA ASN A 389 -13.49 -11.20 14.26
C ASN A 389 -13.88 -9.77 14.66
N LEU A 390 -15.04 -9.67 15.31
CA LEU A 390 -15.64 -8.42 15.71
C LEU A 390 -15.42 -8.12 17.20
N LYS A 391 -15.11 -6.87 17.49
CA LYS A 391 -15.02 -6.34 18.86
C LYS A 391 -15.76 -5.02 18.94
N LEU A 392 -16.54 -4.83 19.99
CA LEU A 392 -17.10 -3.55 20.40
C LEU A 392 -16.15 -2.92 21.43
N LEU A 393 -15.79 -1.66 21.23
CA LEU A 393 -14.79 -0.95 22.02
C LEU A 393 -15.42 0.22 22.77
N GLN A 394 -15.13 0.34 24.07
CA GLN A 394 -15.47 1.53 24.85
C GLN A 394 -14.55 2.70 24.47
N ARG A 395 -13.29 2.40 24.17
CA ARG A 395 -12.25 3.37 23.85
C ARG A 395 -11.16 2.76 22.97
N VAL A 396 -10.61 3.58 22.09
CA VAL A 396 -9.39 3.28 21.32
C VAL A 396 -8.55 4.54 21.15
N LEU A 397 -7.24 4.36 21.14
CA LEU A 397 -6.24 5.40 20.92
C LEU A 397 -5.65 5.18 19.53
N ILE A 398 -5.70 6.23 18.71
CA ILE A 398 -5.17 6.23 17.35
C ILE A 398 -3.85 6.98 17.40
N ALA A 399 -2.75 6.25 17.26
CA ALA A 399 -1.40 6.79 17.28
C ALA A 399 -0.86 6.91 15.85
N THR A 400 -0.49 8.12 15.45
CA THR A 400 0.07 8.43 14.14
C THR A 400 1.51 8.88 14.31
N ARG A 401 2.44 8.22 13.61
CA ARG A 401 3.84 8.64 13.51
C ARG A 401 4.12 9.07 12.07
N GLU A 402 4.69 10.26 11.91
CA GLU A 402 5.11 10.78 10.61
C GLU A 402 6.62 10.56 10.45
N ASP A 403 7.00 9.77 9.44
CA ASP A 403 8.37 9.72 8.91
C ASP A 403 8.46 10.60 7.66
N GLU A 404 9.67 10.94 7.19
CA GLU A 404 9.90 11.90 6.07
C GLU A 404 9.06 11.63 4.81
N ASP A 405 8.68 10.37 4.56
CA ASP A 405 7.91 9.96 3.38
C ASP A 405 6.58 9.24 3.70
N ARG A 406 6.24 8.99 4.98
CA ARG A 406 5.06 8.16 5.32
C ARG A 406 4.51 8.41 6.72
N ALA A 407 3.19 8.58 6.81
CA ALA A 407 2.47 8.46 8.06
C ALA A 407 2.12 6.99 8.35
N THR A 408 2.47 6.50 9.53
CA THR A 408 2.07 5.18 10.04
C THR A 408 1.02 5.36 11.13
N VAL A 409 -0.06 4.59 11.04
CA VAL A 409 -1.16 4.62 12.01
C VAL A 409 -1.23 3.29 12.75
N SER A 410 -1.43 3.35 14.06
CA SER A 410 -1.57 2.20 14.94
C SER A 410 -2.71 2.41 15.94
N LEU A 411 -3.35 1.32 16.37
CA LEU A 411 -4.46 1.35 17.31
C LEU A 411 -4.03 0.74 18.64
N HIS A 412 -4.32 1.45 19.74
CA HIS A 412 -3.93 1.10 21.10
C HIS A 412 -5.13 1.09 22.04
N LEU A 413 -5.12 0.17 22.99
CA LEU A 413 -6.16 0.00 24.02
C LEU A 413 -5.75 0.64 25.35
N SER A 414 -4.44 0.79 25.59
CA SER A 414 -3.87 1.43 26.76
C SER A 414 -2.90 2.56 26.41
N ASP A 415 -2.78 3.54 27.30
CA ASP A 415 -1.84 4.64 27.15
C ASP A 415 -0.37 4.17 27.26
N ALA A 416 -0.14 3.03 27.92
CA ALA A 416 1.19 2.48 28.17
C ALA A 416 1.86 1.89 26.91
N SER A 417 1.07 1.49 25.90
CA SER A 417 1.61 0.91 24.67
C SER A 417 1.81 1.92 23.53
N ILE A 418 1.46 3.19 23.76
CA ILE A 418 1.61 4.26 22.76
C ILE A 418 3.10 4.59 22.58
N PRO A 419 3.60 4.68 21.33
CA PRO A 419 4.93 5.19 21.07
C PRO A 419 5.10 6.65 21.49
N THR A 420 6.23 6.99 22.12
CA THR A 420 6.50 8.33 22.68
C THR A 420 6.58 9.46 21.66
N ASP A 421 6.82 9.11 20.40
CA ASP A 421 6.98 10.02 19.26
C ASP A 421 5.71 10.13 18.40
N ALA A 422 4.61 9.49 18.80
CA ALA A 422 3.36 9.52 18.05
C ALA A 422 2.45 10.69 18.45
N SER A 423 1.75 11.25 17.46
CA SER A 423 0.57 12.09 17.70
C SER A 423 -0.63 11.18 17.98
N VAL A 424 -1.37 11.47 19.05
CA VAL A 424 -2.43 10.57 19.54
C VAL A 424 -3.79 11.26 19.54
N SER A 425 -4.77 10.58 18.97
CA SER A 425 -6.19 10.93 19.13
C SER A 425 -6.93 9.83 19.87
N ARG A 426 -7.83 10.21 20.79
CA ARG A 426 -8.67 9.26 21.52
C ARG A 426 -10.09 9.27 20.99
N LEU A 427 -10.61 8.09 20.67
CA LEU A 427 -12.02 7.87 20.41
C LEU A 427 -12.63 7.08 21.57
N SER A 428 -13.79 7.50 22.05
CA SER A 428 -14.48 6.83 23.15
C SER A 428 -15.99 6.91 22.99
N THR A 429 -16.70 5.97 23.59
CA THR A 429 -18.15 6.00 23.78
C THR A 429 -18.48 6.04 25.26
N VAL A 430 -19.60 6.72 25.58
CA VAL A 430 -20.18 6.79 26.92
C VAL A 430 -21.27 5.73 27.11
N ASP A 431 -21.59 4.98 26.06
CA ASP A 431 -22.74 4.09 26.03
C ASP A 431 -22.41 2.72 26.67
N MET A 432 -21.14 2.45 26.95
CA MET A 432 -20.66 1.23 27.61
C MET A 432 -20.11 1.54 29.01
N GLY A 433 -20.20 0.56 29.92
CA GLY A 433 -19.59 0.68 31.23
C GLY A 433 -18.07 0.82 31.16
N VAL A 434 -17.47 1.56 32.09
CA VAL A 434 -16.02 1.87 32.06
C VAL A 434 -15.12 0.64 32.20
N ASP A 435 -15.66 -0.43 32.80
CA ASP A 435 -14.98 -1.71 32.98
C ASP A 435 -15.17 -2.64 31.75
N ASN A 436 -16.06 -2.27 30.82
CA ASN A 436 -16.34 -2.99 29.57
C ASN A 436 -15.50 -2.45 28.41
N GLN A 437 -14.17 -2.40 28.57
CA GLN A 437 -13.29 -1.75 27.59
C GLN A 437 -13.34 -2.38 26.20
N ILE A 438 -13.48 -3.72 26.14
CA ILE A 438 -13.52 -4.51 24.92
C ILE A 438 -14.54 -5.63 25.13
N VAL A 439 -15.46 -5.77 24.20
CA VAL A 439 -16.46 -6.83 24.19
C VAL A 439 -16.35 -7.56 22.86
N ALA A 440 -15.99 -8.85 22.91
CA ALA A 440 -15.97 -9.68 21.71
C ALA A 440 -17.40 -9.95 21.24
N ALA A 441 -17.59 -10.09 19.93
CA ALA A 441 -18.86 -10.53 19.40
C ALA A 441 -19.11 -12.02 19.70
N GLU A 442 -20.37 -12.42 19.77
CA GLU A 442 -20.77 -13.82 19.88
C GLU A 442 -20.31 -14.64 18.67
N ALA A 443 -20.09 -15.94 18.85
CA ALA A 443 -19.48 -16.82 17.82
C ALA A 443 -20.25 -16.89 16.50
N ALA A 444 -21.57 -16.64 16.51
CA ALA A 444 -22.41 -16.61 15.30
C ALA A 444 -22.41 -15.24 14.60
N SER A 445 -21.68 -14.25 15.13
CA SER A 445 -21.63 -12.90 14.59
C SER A 445 -20.78 -12.85 13.32
N GLU A 446 -21.32 -12.22 12.28
CA GLU A 446 -20.63 -11.99 11.02
C GLU A 446 -20.84 -10.54 10.57
N PHE A 447 -19.73 -9.85 10.28
CA PHE A 447 -19.76 -8.48 9.80
C PHE A 447 -20.51 -8.38 8.46
N ARG A 448 -21.41 -7.40 8.33
CA ARG A 448 -22.35 -7.25 7.19
C ARG A 448 -23.46 -8.31 7.09
N GLN A 449 -23.69 -9.07 8.17
CA GLN A 449 -24.90 -9.87 8.30
C GLN A 449 -25.60 -9.49 9.61
N SER A 450 -25.11 -10.05 10.71
CA SER A 450 -25.61 -9.79 12.05
C SER A 450 -24.47 -9.94 13.05
N ALA A 451 -24.37 -9.04 14.02
CA ALA A 451 -23.40 -9.14 15.09
C ALA A 451 -24.06 -8.86 16.43
N GLU A 452 -23.67 -9.61 17.45
CA GLU A 452 -24.23 -9.49 18.80
C GLU A 452 -23.10 -9.39 19.83
N PHE A 453 -23.26 -8.48 20.79
CA PHE A 453 -22.30 -8.19 21.84
C PHE A 453 -22.99 -8.21 23.20
N HIS A 454 -22.42 -8.94 24.15
CA HIS A 454 -22.95 -9.09 25.50
C HIS A 454 -22.00 -8.46 26.51
N PHE A 455 -22.51 -7.56 27.35
CA PHE A 455 -21.71 -7.00 28.44
C PHE A 455 -22.53 -6.65 29.66
N LEU A 456 -21.87 -6.65 30.82
CA LEU A 456 -22.47 -6.43 32.12
C LEU A 456 -21.98 -5.10 32.70
N VAL A 457 -22.90 -4.21 33.05
CA VAL A 457 -22.60 -3.13 33.98
C VAL A 457 -22.89 -3.70 35.37
N ASP A 458 -21.85 -4.18 36.03
CA ASP A 458 -21.94 -4.84 37.33
C ASP A 458 -22.49 -3.91 38.41
N ALA A 459 -23.12 -4.45 39.45
CA ALA A 459 -23.60 -3.68 40.61
C ALA A 459 -22.50 -2.79 41.24
N SER A 460 -21.24 -3.22 41.16
CA SER A 460 -20.07 -2.49 41.65
C SER A 460 -19.42 -1.55 40.61
N ASP A 461 -19.81 -1.63 39.33
CA ASP A 461 -19.25 -0.82 38.25
C ASP A 461 -19.42 0.67 38.58
N ARG A 462 -18.37 1.46 38.29
CA ARG A 462 -18.33 2.90 38.57
C ARG A 462 -19.29 3.71 37.72
N SER A 463 -19.76 3.14 36.61
CA SER A 463 -20.73 3.71 35.70
C SER A 463 -22.16 3.21 35.96
N ASN A 464 -22.35 2.34 36.96
CA ASN A 464 -23.68 1.85 37.31
C ASN A 464 -24.59 2.99 37.79
N PRO A 465 -25.74 3.24 37.14
CA PRO A 465 -26.62 4.36 37.49
C PRO A 465 -27.29 4.23 38.85
N PHE A 466 -27.33 3.02 39.44
CA PHE A 466 -27.90 2.77 40.77
C PHE A 466 -26.90 3.01 41.91
N ARG A 467 -25.63 3.27 41.58
CA ARG A 467 -24.58 3.48 42.57
C ARG A 467 -24.36 4.98 42.84
N HIS A 468 -24.51 5.41 44.08
CA HIS A 468 -24.27 6.79 44.50
C HIS A 468 -23.00 6.88 45.36
N ALA A 469 -21.82 6.77 44.73
CA ALA A 469 -20.53 6.62 45.41
C ALA A 469 -20.14 7.71 46.43
N TYR A 470 -20.87 8.83 46.50
CA TYR A 470 -20.63 9.93 47.43
C TYR A 470 -21.76 10.15 48.43
N HIS A 471 -22.84 9.36 48.36
CA HIS A 471 -23.92 9.43 49.32
C HIS A 471 -23.72 8.32 50.37
N PRO A 472 -23.51 8.66 51.66
CA PRO A 472 -23.21 7.68 52.71
C PRO A 472 -24.17 6.49 52.75
N ASP A 473 -25.46 6.71 52.53
CA ASP A 473 -26.46 5.63 52.60
C ASP A 473 -26.62 4.84 51.29
N HIS A 474 -25.92 5.21 50.20
CA HIS A 474 -26.14 4.67 48.84
C HIS A 474 -24.82 4.46 48.06
N ASP A 475 -23.68 4.40 48.75
CA ASP A 475 -22.34 4.27 48.15
C ASP A 475 -22.00 2.82 47.71
N GLY A 476 -22.88 1.88 48.04
CA GLY A 476 -22.70 0.44 47.84
C GLY A 476 -21.99 -0.25 48.99
N LEU A 477 -21.85 0.40 50.15
CA LEU A 477 -21.26 -0.13 51.37
C LEU A 477 -22.34 -0.28 52.47
N GLN A 478 -22.00 -1.03 53.50
CA GLN A 478 -22.80 -1.13 54.71
C GLN A 478 -22.58 0.09 55.61
N TRP A 479 -23.30 0.14 56.73
CA TRP A 479 -23.21 1.21 57.74
C TRP A 479 -21.79 1.47 58.29
N ASP A 480 -20.86 0.55 58.07
CA ASP A 480 -19.45 0.67 58.47
C ASP A 480 -18.57 1.38 57.42
N PHE A 481 -19.13 1.75 56.26
CA PHE A 481 -18.44 2.40 55.14
C PHE A 481 -17.20 1.65 54.65
N THR A 482 -17.13 0.33 54.87
CA THR A 482 -15.98 -0.50 54.48
C THR A 482 -16.40 -1.83 53.88
N THR A 483 -17.44 -2.45 54.42
CA THR A 483 -17.97 -3.72 53.93
C THR A 483 -18.93 -3.47 52.78
N PRO A 484 -18.80 -4.15 51.63
CA PRO A 484 -19.78 -4.06 50.55
C PRO A 484 -21.20 -4.37 51.01
N ALA A 485 -22.18 -3.60 50.53
CA ALA A 485 -23.59 -3.90 50.72
C ALA A 485 -23.93 -5.25 50.05
N PRO A 486 -24.94 -5.98 50.54
CA PRO A 486 -25.45 -7.15 49.85
C PRO A 486 -25.81 -6.81 48.40
N SER A 487 -25.57 -7.73 47.45
CA SER A 487 -25.89 -7.50 46.03
C SER A 487 -27.40 -7.55 45.79
N GLY A 488 -27.91 -6.65 44.95
CA GLY A 488 -29.30 -6.65 44.49
C GLY A 488 -29.63 -7.77 43.51
N ASP A 489 -28.60 -8.39 42.93
CA ASP A 489 -28.76 -9.50 41.99
C ASP A 489 -29.12 -10.82 42.69
N ASP A 490 -28.81 -10.93 43.99
CA ASP A 490 -29.15 -12.10 44.80
C ASP A 490 -30.46 -11.86 45.56
N ILE A 491 -31.51 -12.56 45.12
CA ILE A 491 -32.84 -12.46 45.70
C ILE A 491 -32.88 -12.87 47.19
N ALA A 492 -31.95 -13.71 47.66
CA ALA A 492 -31.89 -14.11 49.07
C ALA A 492 -31.59 -12.91 49.99
N ASN A 493 -30.88 -11.89 49.49
CA ASN A 493 -30.56 -10.67 50.24
C ASN A 493 -31.81 -9.84 50.58
N TYR A 494 -32.93 -10.04 49.87
CA TYR A 494 -34.19 -9.36 50.17
C TYR A 494 -34.90 -9.87 51.42
N VAL A 495 -34.46 -10.98 52.01
CA VAL A 495 -34.99 -11.45 53.30
C VAL A 495 -34.33 -10.70 54.48
N GLY A 496 -33.17 -10.09 54.25
CA GLY A 496 -32.41 -9.36 55.26
C GLY A 496 -33.02 -8.02 55.70
N ALA A 497 -32.52 -7.50 56.82
CA ALA A 497 -32.91 -6.18 57.34
C ALA A 497 -32.35 -5.02 56.49
N ILE A 498 -31.20 -5.23 55.85
CA ILE A 498 -30.59 -4.31 54.89
C ILE A 498 -31.07 -4.74 53.50
N LYS A 499 -31.79 -3.87 52.80
CA LYS A 499 -32.22 -4.14 51.42
C LYS A 499 -31.11 -3.71 50.46
N PRO A 500 -30.76 -4.54 49.48
CA PRO A 500 -29.79 -4.15 48.47
C PRO A 500 -30.39 -3.15 47.49
N GLU A 501 -29.58 -2.18 47.07
CA GLU A 501 -30.01 -1.04 46.24
C GLU A 501 -29.25 -0.95 44.91
N THR A 502 -28.11 -1.65 44.79
CA THR A 502 -27.32 -1.73 43.57
C THR A 502 -27.63 -3.03 42.82
N PHE A 503 -27.98 -2.91 41.54
CA PHE A 503 -28.29 -4.03 40.65
C PHE A 503 -27.40 -3.98 39.42
N SER A 504 -27.03 -5.14 38.91
CA SER A 504 -26.34 -5.22 37.62
C SER A 504 -27.32 -4.98 36.46
N VAL A 505 -26.82 -4.39 35.39
CA VAL A 505 -27.56 -4.20 34.14
C VAL A 505 -26.87 -5.02 33.05
N SER A 506 -27.54 -6.06 32.57
CA SER A 506 -27.04 -6.86 31.44
C SER A 506 -27.49 -6.21 30.13
N ASN A 507 -26.55 -6.08 29.21
CA ASN A 507 -26.73 -5.44 27.92
C ASN A 507 -26.49 -6.45 26.80
N VAL A 508 -27.42 -6.50 25.85
CA VAL A 508 -27.22 -7.20 24.56
C VAL A 508 -27.37 -6.17 23.46
N VAL A 509 -26.31 -5.96 22.67
CA VAL A 509 -26.31 -5.02 21.56
C VAL A 509 -26.16 -5.80 20.26
N SER A 510 -27.14 -5.65 19.37
CA SER A 510 -27.20 -6.37 18.10
C SER A 510 -27.22 -5.39 16.93
N PHE A 511 -26.35 -5.61 15.95
CA PHE A 511 -26.31 -4.89 14.68
C PHE A 511 -26.80 -5.79 13.56
N THR A 512 -27.69 -5.29 12.72
CA THR A 512 -28.12 -5.94 11.47
C THR A 512 -27.87 -4.97 10.33
N TRP A 513 -27.00 -5.35 9.40
CA TRP A 513 -26.66 -4.49 8.26
C TRP A 513 -27.74 -4.57 7.17
N SER A 514 -28.00 -3.44 6.52
CA SER A 514 -28.92 -3.36 5.38
C SER A 514 -28.31 -4.02 4.15
N GLU A 515 -27.02 -3.79 3.92
CA GLU A 515 -26.25 -4.42 2.85
C GLU A 515 -25.81 -5.82 3.27
N LYS A 516 -26.29 -6.85 2.56
CA LYS A 516 -26.02 -8.25 2.93
C LYS A 516 -24.65 -8.71 2.46
N ALA A 517 -24.08 -9.69 3.16
CA ALA A 517 -22.89 -10.40 2.70
C ALA A 517 -23.08 -10.93 1.26
N GLY A 518 -22.14 -10.58 0.38
CA GLY A 518 -22.18 -10.92 -1.06
C GLY A 518 -22.71 -9.80 -1.97
N GLU A 519 -23.36 -8.76 -1.43
CA GLU A 519 -23.81 -7.60 -2.22
C GLU A 519 -22.69 -6.57 -2.44
N ILE A 520 -21.74 -6.50 -1.49
CA ILE A 520 -20.54 -5.66 -1.59
C ILE A 520 -19.33 -6.56 -1.82
N ALA A 521 -18.70 -6.36 -2.96
CA ALA A 521 -17.49 -7.08 -3.32
C ALA A 521 -16.28 -6.56 -2.56
N VAL A 522 -15.37 -7.45 -2.16
CA VAL A 522 -14.14 -7.10 -1.41
C VAL A 522 -13.23 -6.15 -2.20
N TRP A 523 -13.29 -6.21 -3.53
CA TRP A 523 -12.57 -5.34 -4.45
C TRP A 523 -13.29 -4.02 -4.75
N ASP A 524 -14.51 -3.83 -4.22
CA ASP A 524 -15.28 -2.58 -4.24
C ASP A 524 -15.71 -2.20 -2.81
N PRO A 525 -14.73 -1.86 -1.95
CA PRO A 525 -15.01 -1.62 -0.54
C PRO A 525 -15.92 -0.41 -0.38
N GLN A 526 -17.01 -0.60 0.36
CA GLN A 526 -17.80 0.50 0.88
C GLN A 526 -17.21 0.93 2.23
N GLU A 527 -16.85 2.21 2.32
CA GLU A 527 -16.32 2.81 3.56
C GLU A 527 -17.43 3.40 4.44
N THR A 528 -18.68 3.30 4.00
CA THR A 528 -19.89 3.65 4.75
C THR A 528 -20.92 2.54 4.59
N LEU A 529 -21.54 2.13 5.69
CA LEU A 529 -22.58 1.11 5.75
C LEU A 529 -23.75 1.60 6.59
N ALA A 530 -24.92 0.98 6.45
CA ALA A 530 -26.09 1.30 7.24
C ALA A 530 -26.81 0.04 7.73
N GLY A 531 -27.72 0.21 8.68
CA GLY A 531 -28.48 -0.90 9.22
C GLY A 531 -29.37 -0.51 10.38
N GLU A 532 -29.85 -1.51 11.11
CA GLU A 532 -30.63 -1.36 12.33
C GLU A 532 -29.81 -1.86 13.52
N CYS A 533 -29.87 -1.11 14.62
CA CYS A 533 -29.28 -1.48 15.90
C CYS A 533 -30.40 -1.75 16.89
N ARG A 534 -30.27 -2.84 17.65
CA ARG A 534 -31.15 -3.17 18.77
C ARG A 534 -30.32 -3.32 20.04
N TRP A 535 -30.84 -2.81 21.14
CA TRP A 535 -30.23 -2.88 22.46
C TRP A 535 -31.25 -3.42 23.46
N GLU A 536 -30.91 -4.53 24.10
CA GLU A 536 -31.71 -5.15 25.15
C GLU A 536 -31.08 -4.90 26.52
N LEU A 537 -31.87 -4.33 27.42
CA LEU A 537 -31.45 -3.96 28.78
C LEU A 537 -32.21 -4.81 29.78
N HIS A 538 -31.49 -5.67 30.51
CA HIS A 538 -32.04 -6.51 31.56
C HIS A 538 -31.70 -5.95 32.95
N GLY A 539 -32.48 -6.33 33.97
CA GLY A 539 -32.26 -5.90 35.36
C GLY A 539 -32.90 -4.57 35.73
N LEU A 540 -33.44 -3.81 34.76
CA LEU A 540 -34.10 -2.51 35.02
C LEU A 540 -35.56 -2.63 35.42
N ARG A 541 -36.25 -3.72 35.03
CA ARG A 541 -37.68 -3.92 35.30
C ARG A 541 -38.00 -5.38 35.60
N ARG A 542 -38.95 -5.59 36.53
CA ARG A 542 -39.46 -6.94 36.86
C ARG A 542 -40.24 -7.59 35.71
N GLN A 543 -40.84 -6.77 34.82
CA GLN A 543 -41.67 -7.23 33.71
C GLN A 543 -40.85 -7.83 32.55
N GLY A 544 -39.52 -7.73 32.59
CA GLY A 544 -38.61 -8.23 31.57
C GLY A 544 -37.72 -7.14 30.99
N PRO A 545 -36.96 -7.47 29.93
CA PRO A 545 -36.02 -6.53 29.32
C PRO A 545 -36.73 -5.36 28.64
N ILE A 546 -36.02 -4.23 28.60
CA ILE A 546 -36.36 -3.07 27.78
C ILE A 546 -35.60 -3.21 26.48
N HIS A 547 -36.33 -3.18 25.35
CA HIS A 547 -35.73 -3.11 24.03
C HIS A 547 -35.72 -1.67 23.55
N VAL A 548 -34.60 -1.24 22.99
CA VAL A 548 -34.44 0.04 22.31
C VAL A 548 -33.87 -0.24 20.93
N GLU A 549 -34.47 0.32 19.88
CA GLU A 549 -34.02 0.09 18.51
C GLU A 549 -34.05 1.37 17.68
N GLY A 550 -33.26 1.36 16.60
CA GLY A 550 -33.26 2.39 15.58
C GLY A 550 -32.11 2.24 14.58
N PRO A 551 -32.15 3.04 13.50
CA PRO A 551 -31.18 2.92 12.43
C PRO A 551 -29.79 3.39 12.85
N PHE A 552 -28.77 2.82 12.23
CA PHE A 552 -27.39 3.29 12.32
C PHE A 552 -26.81 3.58 10.94
N THR A 553 -25.85 4.50 10.92
CA THR A 553 -24.91 4.68 9.82
C THR A 553 -23.51 4.55 10.37
N MET A 554 -22.63 3.80 9.71
CA MET A 554 -21.27 3.58 10.17
C MET A 554 -20.25 3.89 9.09
N ARG A 555 -19.08 4.38 9.49
CA ARG A 555 -17.95 4.68 8.60
C ARG A 555 -16.66 4.03 9.09
N ARG A 556 -15.83 3.53 8.18
CA ARG A 556 -14.48 3.09 8.52
C ARG A 556 -13.60 4.32 8.69
N ILE A 557 -12.91 4.39 9.82
CA ILE A 557 -12.03 5.51 10.17
C ILE A 557 -10.55 5.12 10.17
N SER A 558 -10.24 3.83 10.14
CA SER A 558 -8.88 3.31 9.98
C SER A 558 -8.92 1.91 9.35
N THR A 559 -7.95 1.58 8.49
CA THR A 559 -7.83 0.23 7.89
C THR A 559 -7.02 -0.74 8.74
N VAL A 560 -6.46 -0.27 9.87
CA VAL A 560 -5.61 -1.07 10.76
C VAL A 560 -6.44 -2.14 11.46
N GLY A 561 -6.29 -3.40 11.03
CA GLY A 561 -6.99 -4.56 11.60
C GLY A 561 -6.35 -5.17 12.85
N ALA A 562 -5.32 -4.53 13.42
CA ALA A 562 -4.63 -4.99 14.62
C ALA A 562 -4.83 -4.01 15.78
N LEU A 563 -5.13 -4.53 16.97
CA LEU A 563 -5.21 -3.77 18.22
C LEU A 563 -4.00 -4.10 19.09
N THR A 564 -3.31 -3.07 19.56
CA THR A 564 -2.22 -3.20 20.53
C THR A 564 -2.81 -3.06 21.95
N PRO A 565 -2.65 -4.07 22.82
CA PRO A 565 -3.15 -4.01 24.20
C PRO A 565 -2.51 -2.88 25.01
#